data_AF-A0A1L4CY86-F1
#
_entry.id   AF-A0A1L4CY86-F1
#
_cell.length_a   1.000
_cell.length_b   1.000
_cell.length_c   1.000
_cell.angle_alpha   90.00
_cell.angle_beta   90.00
_cell.angle_gamma   90.00
#
_symmetry.space_group_name_H-M   'P 1'
#
loop_
_entity.id
_entity.type
_entity.pdbx_description
1 polymer ?
#
loop_
_entity_poly.entity_id
_entity_poly.type
_entity_poly.pdbx_seq_one_letter_code
_entity_poly.pdbx_strand_id
1 'polypeptide(L)'
;MKEFINFIYKNSGNKINRLKIFFIFNLFINLTFINTGCGQKNTDSNDLIGMKINSINRSNHTSLSQNSNSSENIFKEQWYLKNTGEYEFSISTPKKGIDLNIPFEKKYTGKGVNVLILDTGIDFSHPDLKENILENSSFFFSPEKDIPEIVSSHILATNENHHGTNVAGIIGAKKNSQTQFQGIAPEAKLASANIISNNLKR
;
A
#
# COMPACT_ATOMS: atom_id res chain seq x y z
N MET A 1 23.87 -3.80 2.99
CA MET A 1 23.08 -3.53 1.75
C MET A 1 23.70 -4.17 0.51
N LYS A 2 24.96 -3.88 0.14
CA LYS A 2 25.63 -4.54 -1.00
C LYS A 2 25.59 -6.07 -0.94
N GLU A 3 25.83 -6.64 0.24
CA GLU A 3 25.76 -8.09 0.48
C GLU A 3 24.34 -8.65 0.29
N PHE A 4 23.33 -7.94 0.77
CA PHE A 4 21.93 -8.29 0.55
C PHE A 4 21.56 -8.25 -0.94
N ILE A 5 21.95 -7.21 -1.67
CA ILE A 5 21.72 -7.12 -3.12
C ILE A 5 22.38 -8.31 -3.83
N ASN A 6 23.63 -8.62 -3.50
CA ASN A 6 24.35 -9.77 -4.06
C ASN A 6 23.66 -11.10 -3.70
N PHE A 7 23.15 -11.22 -2.47
CA PHE A 7 22.37 -12.38 -2.04
C PHE A 7 21.11 -12.54 -2.91
N ILE A 8 20.36 -11.46 -3.14
CA ILE A 8 19.15 -11.47 -3.96
C ILE A 8 19.50 -11.92 -5.38
N TYR A 9 20.49 -11.30 -6.03
CA TYR A 9 20.92 -11.67 -7.38
C TYR A 9 21.39 -13.13 -7.49
N LYS A 10 22.09 -13.65 -6.47
CA LYS A 10 22.58 -15.03 -6.45
C LYS A 10 21.43 -16.05 -6.33
N ASN A 11 20.41 -15.75 -5.53
CA ASN A 11 19.35 -16.70 -5.19
C ASN A 11 18.09 -16.56 -6.06
N SER A 12 17.96 -15.48 -6.83
CA SER A 12 16.79 -15.24 -7.67
C SER A 12 16.83 -15.87 -9.07
N GLY A 13 18.00 -16.36 -9.49
CA GLY A 13 18.25 -16.74 -10.88
C GLY A 13 18.01 -15.62 -11.90
N ASN A 14 17.96 -15.96 -13.19
CA ASN A 14 17.82 -15.01 -14.31
C ASN A 14 16.50 -14.19 -14.32
N LYS A 15 15.54 -14.48 -13.42
CA LYS A 15 14.24 -13.80 -13.36
C LYS A 15 14.32 -12.36 -12.85
N ILE A 16 15.37 -12.03 -12.07
CA ILE A 16 15.56 -10.71 -11.45
C ILE A 16 16.62 -9.86 -12.18
N ASN A 17 17.18 -10.34 -13.29
CA ASN A 17 18.18 -9.62 -14.10
C ASN A 17 17.70 -8.26 -14.66
N ARG A 18 16.39 -7.96 -14.60
CA ARG A 18 15.78 -6.67 -14.97
C ARG A 18 15.21 -5.88 -13.80
N LEU A 19 15.49 -6.27 -12.56
CA LEU A 19 15.02 -5.56 -11.38
C LEU A 19 15.76 -4.23 -11.26
N LYS A 20 15.05 -3.13 -11.51
CA LYS A 20 15.51 -1.80 -11.09
C LYS A 20 15.21 -1.70 -9.60
N ILE A 21 16.23 -1.95 -8.77
CA ILE A 21 16.11 -1.83 -7.32
C ILE A 21 15.96 -0.34 -6.99
N PHE A 22 14.73 0.09 -6.73
CA PHE A 22 14.46 1.41 -6.18
C PHE A 22 14.44 1.30 -4.67
N PHE A 23 15.46 1.88 -4.03
CA PHE A 23 15.47 2.09 -2.59
C PHE A 23 14.55 3.26 -2.27
N ILE A 24 13.32 2.99 -1.85
CA ILE A 24 12.56 3.99 -1.08
C ILE A 24 13.10 3.88 0.35
N PHE A 25 14.31 4.41 0.55
CA PHE A 25 14.90 4.57 1.87
C PHE A 25 14.14 5.72 2.53
N ASN A 26 13.16 5.39 3.38
CA ASN A 26 12.51 6.31 4.33
C ASN A 26 12.46 7.75 3.79
N LEU A 27 11.84 7.95 2.61
CA LEU A 27 11.54 9.30 2.21
C LEU A 27 10.39 9.68 3.13
N PHE A 28 10.70 10.57 4.07
CA PHE A 28 9.78 11.26 4.96
C PHE A 28 8.57 11.78 4.17
N ILE A 29 7.64 10.88 3.90
CA ILE A 29 6.25 11.16 3.66
C ILE A 29 5.66 11.02 5.05
N ASN A 30 5.92 12.02 5.89
CA ASN A 30 4.93 12.50 6.84
C ASN A 30 3.75 13.08 6.05
N LEU A 31 3.11 12.24 5.23
CA LEU A 31 1.71 12.40 4.94
C LEU A 31 1.02 11.42 5.85
N THR A 32 0.24 12.00 6.74
CA THR A 32 -0.67 11.42 7.71
C THR A 32 -1.53 10.33 7.07
N PHE A 33 -0.96 9.14 6.85
CA PHE A 33 -1.63 7.87 6.64
C PHE A 33 -1.51 7.04 7.92
N ILE A 34 -1.71 7.68 9.08
CA ILE A 34 -1.95 7.00 10.35
C ILE A 34 -2.97 7.85 11.12
N ASN A 35 -4.24 7.66 10.80
CA ASN A 35 -5.30 7.66 11.80
C ASN A 35 -6.56 6.98 11.26
N THR A 36 -6.41 5.72 10.86
CA THR A 36 -7.46 4.72 11.07
C THR A 36 -6.75 3.46 11.51
N GLY A 37 -6.68 3.31 12.84
CA GLY A 37 -6.11 2.12 13.47
C GLY A 37 -6.86 0.87 13.06
N CYS A 38 -6.12 -0.21 12.89
CA CYS A 38 -6.68 -1.55 13.01
C CYS A 38 -5.93 -2.26 14.13
N GLY A 39 -6.66 -2.67 15.17
CA GLY A 39 -6.21 -3.70 16.10
C GLY A 39 -6.19 -3.37 17.58
N GLN A 40 -7.36 -3.29 18.21
CA GLN A 40 -7.63 -4.10 19.41
C GLN A 40 -9.16 -4.24 19.59
N LYS A 41 -9.66 -5.46 19.45
CA LYS A 41 -11.00 -5.84 19.93
C LYS A 41 -10.86 -6.26 21.39
N ASN A 42 -11.73 -5.75 22.25
CA ASN A 42 -12.30 -6.56 23.31
C ASN A 42 -13.81 -6.27 23.39
N THR A 43 -14.56 -7.33 23.10
CA THR A 43 -15.93 -7.64 23.55
C THR A 43 -16.82 -6.48 23.98
N ASP A 44 -17.76 -6.09 23.12
CA ASP A 44 -19.21 -6.26 23.36
C ASP A 44 -19.99 -5.79 22.12
N SER A 45 -21.15 -6.40 21.89
CA SER A 45 -21.96 -6.31 20.66
C SER A 45 -22.66 -4.96 20.43
N ASN A 46 -22.04 -3.83 20.80
CA ASN A 46 -22.60 -2.47 20.67
C ASN A 46 -21.67 -1.43 20.01
N ASP A 47 -20.44 -1.79 19.60
CA ASP A 47 -19.44 -0.81 19.11
C ASP A 47 -19.50 -0.46 17.61
N LEU A 48 -20.57 -0.81 16.89
CA LEU A 48 -20.83 -0.30 15.53
C LEU A 48 -21.26 1.18 15.49
N ILE A 49 -21.28 1.87 16.64
CA ILE A 49 -21.69 3.28 16.79
C ILE A 49 -20.49 4.21 17.07
N GLY A 50 -19.26 3.69 17.04
CA GLY A 50 -18.03 4.39 17.46
C GLY A 50 -17.35 5.36 16.48
N MET A 51 -17.92 5.65 15.29
CA MET A 51 -17.52 6.82 14.48
C MET A 51 -18.48 7.99 14.68
N LYS A 52 -18.78 8.32 15.95
CA LYS A 52 -19.58 9.51 16.28
C LYS A 52 -18.68 10.65 16.77
N ILE A 53 -18.68 11.70 15.94
CA ILE A 53 -18.63 13.13 16.29
C ILE A 53 -17.33 13.61 16.94
N ASN A 54 -16.46 14.24 16.15
CA ASN A 54 -15.61 15.32 16.67
C ASN A 54 -15.26 16.40 15.62
N SER A 55 -16.26 16.83 14.82
CA SER A 55 -16.15 18.08 14.06
C SER A 55 -17.50 18.65 13.60
N ILE A 56 -18.49 18.81 14.48
CA ILE A 56 -19.71 19.56 14.14
C ILE A 56 -20.15 20.44 15.32
N ASN A 57 -19.58 21.64 15.42
CA ASN A 57 -20.26 22.81 15.95
C ASN A 57 -20.88 23.62 14.79
N ARG A 58 -21.71 22.94 13.98
CA ARG A 58 -22.72 23.59 13.13
C ARG A 58 -24.04 22.88 13.37
N SER A 59 -24.85 23.50 14.22
CA SER A 59 -26.26 23.20 14.40
C SER A 59 -26.97 23.21 13.05
N ASN A 60 -27.28 22.01 12.54
CA ASN A 60 -28.49 21.65 11.79
C ASN A 60 -28.39 20.17 11.43
N HIS A 61 -28.93 19.33 12.30
CA HIS A 61 -29.12 17.90 12.07
C HIS A 61 -30.05 17.69 10.88
N THR A 62 -29.49 17.34 9.73
CA THR A 62 -30.19 16.55 8.71
C THR A 62 -29.52 15.19 8.67
N SER A 63 -30.31 14.15 8.95
CA SER A 63 -29.92 12.76 8.91
C SER A 63 -29.32 12.41 7.54
N LEU A 64 -28.03 12.08 7.50
CA LEU A 64 -27.42 11.42 6.35
C LEU A 64 -28.03 10.03 6.21
N SER A 65 -29.02 9.92 5.32
CA SER A 65 -29.47 8.64 4.80
C SER A 65 -28.26 7.96 4.15
N GLN A 66 -27.95 6.74 4.56
CA GLN A 66 -27.07 5.86 3.79
C GLN A 66 -27.73 5.60 2.44
N ASN A 67 -27.34 6.37 1.43
CA ASN A 67 -27.72 6.13 0.05
C ASN A 67 -26.60 5.30 -0.59
N SER A 68 -26.72 3.99 -0.44
CA SER A 68 -25.80 2.97 -0.92
C SER A 68 -25.89 2.80 -2.44
N ASN A 69 -25.51 3.81 -3.23
CA ASN A 69 -25.58 3.70 -4.70
C ASN A 69 -24.55 4.51 -5.51
N SER A 70 -23.43 4.91 -4.92
CA SER A 70 -22.24 5.26 -5.69
C SER A 70 -21.08 4.43 -5.19
N SER A 71 -20.51 3.57 -6.04
CA SER A 71 -19.16 3.03 -5.82
C SER A 71 -18.24 4.23 -5.54
N GLU A 72 -17.88 4.44 -4.27
CA GLU A 72 -17.03 5.55 -3.87
C GLU A 72 -15.73 5.47 -4.68
N ASN A 73 -15.52 6.44 -5.55
CA ASN A 73 -14.41 6.43 -6.48
C ASN A 73 -13.17 6.97 -5.76
N ILE A 74 -12.54 6.11 -4.94
CA ILE A 74 -11.37 6.46 -4.10
C ILE A 74 -10.21 7.01 -4.93
N PHE A 75 -10.16 6.75 -6.24
CA PHE A 75 -9.18 7.37 -7.15
C PHE A 75 -9.15 8.89 -7.05
N LYS A 76 -10.32 9.54 -6.87
CA LYS A 76 -10.40 11.00 -6.74
C LYS A 76 -9.72 11.51 -5.47
N GLU A 77 -9.55 10.65 -4.48
CA GLU A 77 -8.94 10.97 -3.20
C GLU A 77 -7.42 10.81 -3.21
N GLN A 78 -6.85 10.25 -4.29
CA GLN A 78 -5.41 10.07 -4.45
C GLN A 78 -4.74 11.36 -4.93
N TRP A 79 -4.72 12.38 -4.06
CA TRP A 79 -4.21 13.72 -4.36
C TRP A 79 -2.79 13.72 -4.94
N TYR A 80 -1.95 12.75 -4.55
CA TYR A 80 -0.57 12.60 -5.04
C TYR A 80 -0.50 12.25 -6.53
N LEU A 81 -1.54 11.62 -7.09
CA LEU A 81 -1.67 11.36 -8.52
C LEU A 81 -2.23 12.57 -9.25
N LYS A 82 -3.29 13.17 -8.71
CA LYS A 82 -3.91 14.36 -9.30
C LYS A 82 -4.49 15.24 -8.22
N ASN A 83 -3.90 16.43 -8.04
CA ASN A 83 -4.33 17.32 -6.99
C ASN A 83 -5.40 18.33 -7.46
N THR A 84 -6.68 18.05 -7.17
CA THR A 84 -7.83 18.91 -7.50
C THR A 84 -8.05 20.04 -6.49
N GLY A 85 -7.55 19.90 -5.26
CA GLY A 85 -7.72 20.82 -4.14
C GLY A 85 -8.98 20.58 -3.30
N GLU A 86 -9.75 19.51 -3.56
CA GLU A 86 -10.98 19.16 -2.84
C GLU A 86 -11.01 17.65 -2.59
N TYR A 87 -11.17 17.24 -1.32
CA TYR A 87 -11.12 15.84 -0.88
C TYR A 87 -12.08 15.61 0.27
N GLU A 88 -12.78 14.48 0.25
CA GLU A 88 -13.82 14.16 1.24
C GLU A 88 -13.22 13.70 2.58
N PHE A 89 -12.06 13.05 2.54
CA PHE A 89 -11.43 12.46 3.72
C PHE A 89 -10.37 13.36 4.39
N SER A 90 -10.23 14.62 3.95
CA SER A 90 -9.19 15.52 4.47
C SER A 90 -9.74 16.63 5.36
N ILE A 91 -9.10 16.85 6.51
CA ILE A 91 -9.39 17.98 7.42
C ILE A 91 -8.87 19.31 6.84
N SER A 92 -7.91 19.25 5.93
CA SER A 92 -7.32 20.42 5.26
C SER A 92 -7.09 20.15 3.78
N THR A 93 -7.46 21.09 2.92
CA THR A 93 -7.28 20.89 1.48
C THR A 93 -5.86 21.27 1.07
N PRO A 94 -5.14 20.40 0.34
CA PRO A 94 -3.82 20.72 -0.18
C PRO A 94 -3.96 21.80 -1.27
N LYS A 95 -2.90 22.61 -1.45
CA LYS A 95 -2.85 23.59 -2.54
C LYS A 95 -2.98 22.86 -3.88
N LYS A 96 -4.04 23.16 -4.62
CA LYS A 96 -4.34 22.59 -5.93
C LYS A 96 -3.12 22.59 -6.86
N GLY A 97 -2.93 21.51 -7.60
CA GLY A 97 -1.84 21.35 -8.58
C GLY A 97 -0.47 20.99 -7.99
N ILE A 98 -0.35 20.83 -6.67
CA ILE A 98 0.86 20.26 -6.05
C ILE A 98 0.66 18.74 -5.95
N ASP A 99 1.16 18.01 -6.94
CA ASP A 99 1.12 16.55 -7.07
C ASP A 99 2.39 16.03 -7.77
N LEU A 100 2.45 14.73 -8.08
CA LEU A 100 3.59 14.13 -8.79
C LEU A 100 3.70 14.57 -10.26
N ASN A 101 2.72 15.31 -10.79
CA ASN A 101 2.64 15.80 -12.17
C ASN A 101 2.88 14.70 -13.21
N ILE A 102 2.26 13.53 -13.00
CA ILE A 102 2.43 12.36 -13.86
C ILE A 102 1.43 12.44 -15.02
N PRO A 103 1.86 12.28 -16.28
CA PRO A 103 0.94 12.19 -17.41
C PRO A 103 0.22 10.83 -17.40
N PHE A 104 -1.02 10.81 -16.92
CA PHE A 104 -1.88 9.61 -16.85
C PHE A 104 -2.41 9.11 -18.20
N GLU A 105 -2.08 9.79 -19.30
CA GLU A 105 -2.49 9.42 -20.66
C GLU A 105 -1.76 8.16 -21.15
N LYS A 106 -2.08 7.00 -20.54
CA LYS A 106 -1.80 5.59 -20.92
C LYS A 106 -0.40 5.22 -21.41
N LYS A 107 0.59 6.12 -21.36
CA LYS A 107 1.91 5.91 -21.96
C LYS A 107 2.92 5.31 -20.99
N TYR A 108 2.76 5.55 -19.68
CA TYR A 108 3.72 5.12 -18.66
C TYR A 108 3.00 4.43 -17.50
N THR A 109 2.93 3.10 -17.53
CA THR A 109 2.21 2.28 -16.55
C THR A 109 3.13 1.45 -15.66
N GLY A 110 4.44 1.47 -15.92
CA GLY A 110 5.41 0.58 -15.27
C GLY A 110 5.46 -0.84 -15.85
N LYS A 111 4.75 -1.12 -16.95
CA LYS A 111 4.80 -2.43 -17.61
C LYS A 111 6.24 -2.87 -17.92
N GLY A 112 6.58 -4.08 -17.50
CA GLY A 112 7.92 -4.66 -17.67
C GLY A 112 8.96 -4.17 -16.66
N VAL A 113 8.57 -3.34 -15.69
CA VAL A 113 9.39 -2.96 -14.53
C VAL A 113 9.05 -3.86 -13.36
N ASN A 114 10.09 -4.44 -12.75
CA ASN A 114 9.98 -5.18 -11.50
C ASN A 114 10.48 -4.29 -10.36
N VAL A 115 9.77 -4.26 -9.24
CA VAL A 115 10.08 -3.47 -8.03
C VAL A 115 10.15 -4.40 -6.83
N LEU A 116 11.27 -4.38 -6.10
CA LEU A 116 11.43 -5.10 -4.84
C LEU A 116 11.25 -4.11 -3.68
N ILE A 117 10.26 -4.37 -2.83
CA ILE A 117 9.89 -3.53 -1.69
C ILE A 117 10.53 -4.14 -0.43
N LEU A 118 11.41 -3.37 0.19
CA LEU A 118 12.14 -3.76 1.41
C LEU A 118 11.43 -3.13 2.62
N ASP A 119 10.51 -3.87 3.23
CA ASP A 119 9.59 -3.32 4.24
C ASP A 119 9.19 -4.41 5.26
N THR A 120 7.98 -4.34 5.83
CA THR A 120 7.44 -5.32 6.79
C THR A 120 6.89 -6.57 6.12
N GLY A 121 6.65 -6.51 4.81
CA GLY A 121 5.99 -7.55 4.02
C GLY A 121 4.82 -6.97 3.22
N ILE A 122 4.39 -7.68 2.17
CA ILE A 122 3.21 -7.33 1.37
C ILE A 122 2.18 -8.45 1.49
N ASP A 123 0.90 -8.12 1.66
CA ASP A 123 -0.19 -9.09 1.52
C ASP A 123 -0.43 -9.41 0.02
N PHE A 124 -0.12 -10.66 -0.37
CA PHE A 124 -0.27 -11.10 -1.77
C PHE A 124 -1.71 -11.41 -2.13
N SER A 125 -2.61 -11.52 -1.14
CA SER A 125 -4.02 -11.78 -1.37
C SER A 125 -4.85 -10.52 -1.62
N HIS A 126 -4.28 -9.34 -1.34
CA HIS A 126 -4.97 -8.07 -1.47
C HIS A 126 -5.53 -7.88 -2.90
N PRO A 127 -6.82 -7.55 -3.07
CA PRO A 127 -7.48 -7.52 -4.39
C PRO A 127 -6.81 -6.56 -5.38
N ASP A 128 -6.24 -5.45 -4.88
CA ASP A 128 -5.57 -4.45 -5.70
C ASP A 128 -4.10 -4.82 -6.02
N LEU A 129 -3.50 -5.81 -5.35
CA LEU A 129 -2.07 -6.15 -5.51
C LEU A 129 -1.82 -7.51 -6.14
N LYS A 130 -2.70 -8.49 -5.89
CA LYS A 130 -2.50 -9.90 -6.25
C LYS A 130 -2.10 -10.13 -7.70
N GLU A 131 -2.64 -9.34 -8.64
CA GLU A 131 -2.34 -9.48 -10.08
C GLU A 131 -0.95 -8.94 -10.46
N ASN A 132 -0.36 -8.10 -9.61
CA ASN A 132 0.94 -7.49 -9.81
C ASN A 132 2.04 -8.14 -8.99
N ILE A 133 1.75 -9.11 -8.13
CA ILE A 133 2.79 -9.86 -7.41
C ILE A 133 3.65 -10.65 -8.42
N LEU A 134 4.97 -10.54 -8.25
CA LEU A 134 5.95 -11.29 -9.01
C LEU A 134 6.22 -12.61 -8.30
N GLU A 135 5.80 -13.71 -8.92
CA GLU A 135 5.95 -15.05 -8.38
C GLU A 135 7.42 -15.42 -8.12
N ASN A 136 7.67 -16.20 -7.06
CA ASN A 136 8.99 -16.74 -6.70
C ASN A 136 10.11 -15.68 -6.64
N SER A 137 9.78 -14.44 -6.29
CA SER A 137 10.72 -13.31 -6.28
C SER A 137 10.71 -12.53 -4.97
N SER A 138 9.97 -13.01 -3.97
CA SER A 138 9.87 -12.42 -2.64
C SER A 138 10.66 -13.21 -1.62
N PHE A 139 11.34 -12.53 -0.70
CA PHE A 139 12.32 -13.09 0.23
C PHE A 139 11.89 -12.83 1.67
N PHE A 140 11.52 -13.89 2.39
CA PHE A 140 11.02 -13.79 3.75
C PHE A 140 12.03 -14.31 4.75
N PHE A 141 12.48 -13.40 5.58
CA PHE A 141 13.35 -13.66 6.72
C PHE A 141 12.50 -14.12 7.90
N SER A 142 13.04 -15.06 8.67
CA SER A 142 12.45 -15.55 9.91
C SER A 142 13.56 -15.70 10.96
N PRO A 143 13.25 -15.58 12.27
CA PRO A 143 14.25 -15.67 13.33
C PRO A 143 14.81 -17.08 13.56
N GLU A 144 14.28 -18.07 12.83
CA GLU A 144 14.63 -19.49 12.93
C GLU A 144 15.54 -19.96 11.79
N LYS A 145 15.72 -19.15 10.73
CA LYS A 145 16.47 -19.52 9.54
C LYS A 145 17.52 -18.48 9.20
N ASP A 146 18.73 -18.95 8.92
CA ASP A 146 19.87 -18.10 8.53
C ASP A 146 19.75 -17.55 7.10
N ILE A 147 18.94 -18.20 6.27
CA ILE A 147 18.66 -17.77 4.90
C ILE A 147 17.16 -17.47 4.73
N PRO A 148 16.80 -16.41 3.98
CA PRO A 148 15.41 -16.11 3.70
C PRO A 148 14.80 -17.16 2.77
N GLU A 149 13.51 -17.39 2.98
CA GLU A 149 12.72 -18.26 2.13
C GLU A 149 12.21 -17.50 0.92
N ILE A 150 12.23 -18.14 -0.24
CA ILE A 150 11.54 -17.63 -1.42
C ILE A 150 10.08 -18.07 -1.30
N VAL A 151 9.18 -17.10 -1.14
CA VAL A 151 7.76 -17.37 -0.97
C VAL A 151 6.96 -16.95 -2.20
N SER A 152 5.92 -17.72 -2.50
CA SER A 152 4.95 -17.45 -3.57
C SER A 152 3.56 -17.11 -3.04
N SER A 153 3.35 -17.24 -1.73
CA SER A 153 2.15 -16.79 -1.03
C SER A 153 2.58 -16.12 0.28
N HIS A 154 1.87 -15.07 0.65
CA HIS A 154 2.01 -14.41 1.94
C HIS A 154 0.72 -13.64 2.21
N ILE A 155 0.06 -13.94 3.32
CA ILE A 155 -1.19 -13.30 3.75
C ILE A 155 -0.91 -12.72 5.11
N LEU A 156 -1.13 -11.42 5.26
CA LEU A 156 -0.97 -10.74 6.54
C LEU A 156 -2.23 -10.92 7.38
N ALA A 157 -2.06 -11.22 8.66
CA ALA A 157 -3.17 -11.20 9.61
C ALA A 157 -3.57 -9.75 9.94
N THR A 158 -4.83 -9.54 10.33
CA THR A 158 -5.37 -8.18 10.57
C THR A 158 -4.66 -7.39 11.66
N ASN A 159 -3.96 -8.08 12.58
CA ASN A 159 -3.16 -7.50 13.66
C ASN A 159 -1.67 -7.31 13.30
N GLU A 160 -1.25 -7.65 12.09
CA GLU A 160 0.13 -7.49 11.65
C GLU A 160 0.41 -6.10 11.07
N ASN A 161 1.69 -5.80 10.84
CA ASN A 161 2.09 -4.51 10.29
C ASN A 161 1.91 -4.44 8.77
N HIS A 162 0.91 -3.68 8.32
CA HIS A 162 0.53 -3.51 6.92
C HIS A 162 1.33 -2.44 6.16
N HIS A 163 2.40 -1.89 6.75
CA HIS A 163 3.18 -0.80 6.14
C HIS A 163 3.68 -1.14 4.73
N GLY A 164 4.29 -2.32 4.53
CA GLY A 164 4.75 -2.75 3.22
C GLY A 164 3.62 -2.93 2.19
N THR A 165 2.43 -3.37 2.61
CA THR A 165 1.23 -3.43 1.75
C THR A 165 0.77 -2.04 1.32
N ASN A 166 0.77 -1.06 2.23
CA ASN A 166 0.41 0.33 1.91
C ASN A 166 1.39 0.95 0.91
N VAL A 167 2.70 0.72 1.13
CA VAL A 167 3.76 1.14 0.20
C VAL A 167 3.58 0.48 -1.17
N ALA A 168 3.31 -0.82 -1.20
CA ALA A 168 3.02 -1.56 -2.43
C ALA A 168 1.80 -1.01 -3.18
N GLY A 169 0.76 -0.60 -2.45
CA GLY A 169 -0.43 0.04 -2.99
C GLY A 169 -0.11 1.32 -3.75
N ILE A 170 0.63 2.24 -3.12
CA ILE A 170 1.04 3.51 -3.74
C ILE A 170 1.87 3.26 -5.02
N ILE A 171 2.74 2.25 -5.01
CA ILE A 171 3.59 1.93 -6.16
C ILE A 171 2.78 1.30 -7.28
N GLY A 172 2.06 0.23 -7.01
CA GLY A 172 1.62 -0.71 -8.05
C GLY A 172 0.25 -1.34 -7.83
N ALA A 173 -0.65 -0.70 -7.07
CA ALA A 173 -2.04 -1.14 -7.05
C ALA A 173 -2.65 -1.12 -8.47
N LYS A 174 -3.25 -2.25 -8.86
CA LYS A 174 -3.99 -2.37 -10.09
C LYS A 174 -5.42 -1.89 -9.87
N LYS A 175 -5.79 -0.86 -10.61
CA LYS A 175 -7.15 -0.33 -10.60
C LYS A 175 -8.16 -1.42 -10.96
N ASN A 176 -9.11 -1.66 -10.07
CA ASN A 176 -10.22 -2.58 -10.28
C ASN A 176 -11.57 -1.91 -10.01
N SER A 177 -12.67 -2.61 -10.31
CA SER A 177 -14.04 -2.10 -10.15
C SER A 177 -14.49 -1.93 -8.71
N GLN A 178 -13.80 -2.53 -7.73
CA GLN A 178 -14.20 -2.51 -6.32
C GLN A 178 -13.73 -1.23 -5.61
N THR A 179 -12.43 -0.92 -5.69
CA THR A 179 -11.84 0.22 -4.97
C THR A 179 -11.59 1.43 -5.86
N GLN A 180 -11.44 1.22 -7.17
CA GLN A 180 -10.93 2.21 -8.13
C GLN A 180 -9.53 2.77 -7.80
N PHE A 181 -8.91 2.35 -6.70
CA PHE A 181 -7.59 2.79 -6.25
C PHE A 181 -6.51 2.35 -7.25
N GLN A 182 -5.54 3.21 -7.50
CA GLN A 182 -4.50 2.95 -8.51
C GLN A 182 -3.11 3.33 -8.01
N GLY A 183 -2.11 2.47 -8.22
CA GLY A 183 -0.73 2.83 -7.98
C GLY A 183 -0.21 3.83 -9.02
N ILE A 184 0.94 4.42 -8.72
CA ILE A 184 1.71 5.26 -9.66
C ILE A 184 2.06 4.47 -10.94
N ALA A 185 2.45 3.21 -10.78
CA ALA A 185 2.88 2.29 -11.82
C ALA A 185 2.00 1.01 -11.80
N PRO A 186 0.74 1.09 -12.24
CA PRO A 186 -0.27 0.04 -12.04
C PRO A 186 -0.02 -1.26 -12.82
N GLU A 187 0.96 -1.31 -13.72
CA GLU A 187 1.39 -2.52 -14.44
C GLU A 187 2.82 -2.97 -14.07
N ALA A 188 3.44 -2.34 -13.06
CA ALA A 188 4.69 -2.83 -12.50
C ALA A 188 4.47 -4.15 -11.74
N LYS A 189 5.48 -5.02 -11.74
CA LYS A 189 5.47 -6.25 -10.94
C LYS A 189 6.19 -6.03 -9.62
N LEU A 190 5.58 -6.50 -8.53
CA LEU A 190 5.99 -6.24 -7.16
C LEU A 190 6.55 -7.50 -6.51
N ALA A 191 7.69 -7.38 -5.85
CA ALA A 191 8.28 -8.37 -4.99
C ALA A 191 8.46 -7.78 -3.59
N SER A 192 8.51 -8.64 -2.57
CA SER A 192 8.61 -8.24 -1.17
C SER A 192 9.86 -8.81 -0.52
N ALA A 193 10.50 -8.04 0.36
CA ALA A 193 11.38 -8.59 1.39
C ALA A 193 11.08 -7.95 2.74
N ASN A 194 10.77 -8.77 3.75
CA ASN A 194 10.26 -8.34 5.05
C ASN A 194 11.37 -7.91 6.04
N ILE A 195 12.39 -7.20 5.56
CA ILE A 195 13.65 -6.93 6.29
C ILE A 195 13.50 -6.07 7.57
N ILE A 196 12.38 -5.36 7.72
CA ILE A 196 12.07 -4.56 8.93
C ILE A 196 10.86 -5.10 9.68
N SER A 197 10.46 -6.35 9.42
CA SER A 197 9.40 -7.02 10.18
C SER A 197 9.78 -7.15 11.66
N ASN A 198 8.78 -7.00 12.53
CA ASN A 198 8.95 -7.04 13.99
C ASN A 198 9.41 -8.41 14.51
N ASN A 199 9.27 -9.46 13.71
CA ASN A 199 9.58 -10.84 14.09
C ASN A 199 11.03 -11.23 13.81
N LEU A 200 11.87 -10.33 13.29
CA LEU A 200 13.27 -10.61 13.01
C LEU A 200 14.15 -10.38 14.23
N LYS A 201 15.04 -11.34 14.53
CA LYS A 201 16.15 -11.15 15.47
C LYS A 201 17.11 -10.12 14.87
N ARG A 202 17.40 -9.06 15.61
CA ARG A 202 18.31 -7.97 15.20
C ARG A 202 19.69 -8.17 15.79
#